data_AF-A0A916Z6L1-F1
#
_entry.id   AF-A0A916Z6L1-F1
#
_cell.length_a   1.000
_cell.length_b   1.000
_cell.length_c   1.000
_cell.angle_alpha   90.00
_cell.angle_beta   90.00
_cell.angle_gamma   90.00
#
_symmetry.space_group_name_H-M   'P 1'
#
loop_
_entity.id
_entity.type
_entity.pdbx_description
1 polymer ?
#
loop_
_entity_poly.entity_id
_entity_poly.type
_entity_poly.pdbx_seq_one_letter_code
_entity_poly.pdbx_strand_id
1 'polypeptide(L)'
;MEQSKGGTKQGNKGFLFGTCHSYVPVSSASESNRMMKLFSLPTLAWDPTIELRCTLEEGQTIIDESARVNGVAHLLFHPAALHREGVAAALVELAEYGRNKGLQWWTSEEIYRWMELKRGIEATVIFDKHQRRQLLVRAQQPCKGVTVLLSQAAPQVGIPSNEGAVRSIKPTDRFGLASHELVLDLNEGETVIPID
;
A
#
# COMPACT_ATOMS: atom_id res chain seq x y z
N MET A 1 5.13 -6.08 -27.87
CA MET A 1 6.27 -5.49 -27.16
C MET A 1 6.08 -5.75 -25.67
N GLU A 2 7.14 -6.17 -25.00
CA GLU A 2 7.21 -6.47 -23.57
C GLU A 2 6.75 -5.25 -22.76
N GLN A 3 5.51 -5.27 -22.26
CA GLN A 3 4.99 -4.25 -21.33
C GLN A 3 5.32 -4.59 -19.87
N SER A 4 6.42 -5.31 -19.62
CA SER A 4 6.90 -5.46 -18.26
C SER A 4 7.34 -4.08 -17.80
N LYS A 5 6.73 -3.58 -16.72
CA LYS A 5 7.09 -2.31 -16.10
C LYS A 5 8.43 -2.42 -15.34
N GLY A 6 9.44 -3.05 -15.96
CA GLY A 6 10.78 -3.28 -15.43
C GLY A 6 11.05 -4.70 -14.94
N GLY A 7 12.28 -4.88 -14.46
CA GLY A 7 12.74 -5.96 -13.59
C GLY A 7 13.71 -6.96 -14.23
N THR A 8 13.99 -6.85 -15.52
CA THR A 8 14.62 -7.92 -16.32
C THR A 8 16.13 -7.77 -16.54
N LYS A 9 16.67 -6.55 -16.38
CA LYS A 9 18.04 -6.15 -16.70
C LYS A 9 18.60 -5.15 -15.67
N GLN A 10 19.92 -5.07 -15.62
CA GLN A 10 20.63 -3.98 -14.96
C GLN A 10 20.11 -2.61 -15.43
N GLY A 11 19.84 -1.71 -14.47
CA GLY A 11 19.27 -0.39 -14.72
C GLY A 11 17.74 -0.33 -14.89
N ASN A 12 17.02 -1.46 -14.89
CA ASN A 12 15.56 -1.47 -15.04
C ASN A 12 14.80 -2.13 -13.87
N LYS A 13 15.41 -2.21 -12.68
CA LYS A 13 14.82 -2.72 -11.43
C LYS A 13 14.45 -1.61 -10.45
N GLY A 14 13.63 -1.92 -9.47
CA GLY A 14 13.09 -1.00 -8.48
C GLY A 14 11.90 -0.20 -9.01
N PHE A 15 11.89 1.09 -8.71
CA PHE A 15 10.70 1.95 -8.85
C PHE A 15 10.72 2.77 -10.16
N LEU A 16 10.85 2.11 -11.32
CA LEU A 16 10.98 2.80 -12.62
C LEU A 16 9.84 3.76 -12.96
N PHE A 17 8.65 3.50 -12.43
CA PHE A 17 7.46 4.34 -12.61
C PHE A 17 7.16 5.20 -11.38
N GLY A 18 8.15 5.37 -10.49
CA GLY A 18 8.05 6.19 -9.29
C GLY A 18 7.09 5.65 -8.22
N THR A 19 6.68 4.38 -8.31
CA THR A 19 5.69 3.81 -7.40
C THR A 19 5.85 2.30 -7.21
N CYS A 20 5.47 1.84 -6.02
CA CYS A 20 5.21 0.45 -5.65
C CYS A 20 3.77 0.25 -5.16
N HIS A 21 2.90 1.26 -5.34
CA HIS A 21 1.48 1.16 -5.03
C HIS A 21 0.71 0.68 -6.26
N SER A 22 -0.32 -0.13 -6.03
CA SER A 22 -1.31 -0.46 -7.06
C SER A 22 -2.11 0.79 -7.47
N TYR A 23 -2.44 0.88 -8.75
CA TYR A 23 -3.21 1.99 -9.30
C TYR A 23 -4.16 1.55 -10.39
N VAL A 24 -5.17 2.38 -10.66
CA VAL A 24 -6.08 2.18 -11.79
C VAL A 24 -5.47 2.85 -13.02
N PRO A 25 -5.09 2.10 -14.07
CA PRO A 25 -4.52 2.69 -15.26
C PRO A 25 -5.58 3.45 -16.08
N VAL A 26 -5.10 4.43 -16.83
CA VAL A 26 -5.88 5.25 -17.75
C VAL A 26 -5.63 4.73 -19.16
N SER A 27 -6.68 4.57 -19.97
CA SER A 27 -6.55 4.20 -21.38
C SER A 27 -5.94 5.33 -22.21
N SER A 28 -5.70 5.09 -23.50
CA SER A 28 -5.19 6.12 -24.40
C SER A 28 -6.22 7.24 -24.65
N ALA A 29 -5.74 8.35 -25.22
CA ALA A 29 -6.59 9.46 -25.66
C ALA A 29 -7.63 9.05 -26.71
N SER A 30 -7.32 8.07 -27.58
CA SER A 30 -8.28 7.54 -28.55
C SER A 30 -9.43 6.76 -27.90
N GLU A 31 -9.24 6.31 -26.66
CA GLU A 31 -10.27 5.71 -25.80
C GLU A 31 -10.76 6.71 -24.73
N SER A 32 -10.62 8.01 -24.98
CA SER A 32 -11.09 9.10 -24.12
C SER A 32 -10.51 9.09 -22.70
N ASN A 33 -9.27 8.61 -22.52
CA ASN A 33 -8.61 8.53 -21.20
C ASN A 33 -9.49 7.82 -20.15
N ARG A 34 -10.22 6.79 -20.56
CA ARG A 34 -11.10 6.01 -19.69
C ARG A 34 -10.30 5.30 -18.61
N MET A 35 -10.78 5.34 -17.37
CA MET A 35 -10.25 4.50 -16.29
C MET A 35 -10.51 3.02 -16.60
N MET A 36 -9.47 2.19 -16.59
CA MET A 36 -9.60 0.76 -16.83
C MET A 36 -10.17 0.06 -15.59
N LYS A 37 -11.01 -0.97 -15.77
CA LYS A 37 -11.60 -1.73 -14.66
C LYS A 37 -10.66 -2.81 -14.13
N LEU A 38 -9.44 -2.42 -13.78
CA LEU A 38 -8.41 -3.29 -13.21
C LEU A 38 -7.43 -2.47 -12.36
N PHE A 39 -6.69 -3.15 -11.48
CA PHE A 39 -5.52 -2.57 -10.83
C PHE A 39 -4.24 -3.06 -11.50
N SER A 40 -3.35 -2.13 -11.80
CA SER A 40 -1.98 -2.43 -12.18
C SER A 40 -1.11 -2.45 -10.94
N LEU A 41 -0.29 -3.50 -10.79
CA LEU A 41 0.77 -3.60 -9.79
C LEU A 41 2.13 -3.63 -10.51
N PRO A 42 3.04 -2.67 -10.27
CA PRO A 42 4.39 -2.72 -10.83
C PRO A 42 5.13 -3.97 -10.38
N THR A 43 5.87 -4.62 -11.28
CA THR A 43 6.88 -5.62 -10.89
C THR A 43 8.20 -4.89 -10.70
N LEU A 44 8.83 -5.04 -9.53
CA LEU A 44 9.99 -4.23 -9.16
C LEU A 44 11.31 -4.90 -9.56
N ALA A 45 11.40 -6.22 -9.49
CA ALA A 45 12.60 -6.95 -9.91
C ALA A 45 12.28 -8.42 -10.21
N TRP A 46 13.14 -9.07 -11.00
CA TRP A 46 13.02 -10.48 -11.35
C TRP A 46 14.18 -11.29 -10.78
N ASP A 47 13.85 -12.48 -10.30
CA ASP A 47 14.76 -13.56 -9.91
C ASP A 47 16.00 -13.10 -9.11
N PRO A 48 15.84 -12.42 -7.97
CA PRO A 48 16.95 -12.33 -7.02
C PRO A 48 17.50 -13.74 -6.73
N THR A 49 18.81 -13.99 -6.79
CA THR A 49 19.94 -13.04 -6.70
C THR A 49 20.71 -12.86 -8.01
N ILE A 50 20.11 -13.13 -9.17
CA ILE A 50 20.81 -13.10 -10.46
C ILE A 50 21.36 -11.69 -10.71
N GLU A 51 22.68 -11.51 -10.70
CA GLU A 51 23.34 -10.19 -10.78
C GLU A 51 22.87 -9.32 -11.95
N LEU A 52 22.69 -9.92 -13.12
CA LEU A 52 22.20 -9.19 -14.30
C LEU A 52 20.74 -8.70 -14.18
N ARG A 53 19.99 -9.18 -13.18
CA ARG A 53 18.59 -8.85 -12.92
C ARG A 53 18.44 -8.08 -11.61
N CYS A 54 18.72 -8.72 -10.48
CA CYS A 54 18.62 -8.18 -9.14
C CYS A 54 19.51 -8.99 -8.20
N THR A 55 20.42 -8.34 -7.48
CA THR A 55 21.14 -8.99 -6.39
C THR A 55 20.22 -9.17 -5.18
N LEU A 56 20.67 -9.94 -4.19
CA LEU A 56 19.94 -10.11 -2.93
C LEU A 56 19.77 -8.78 -2.18
N GLU A 57 20.87 -8.02 -2.06
CA GLU A 57 20.93 -6.71 -1.41
C GLU A 57 20.00 -5.69 -2.09
N GLU A 58 19.94 -5.70 -3.42
CA GLU A 58 19.01 -4.86 -4.17
C GLU A 58 17.55 -5.27 -3.88
N GLY A 59 17.27 -6.57 -3.78
CA GLY A 59 15.95 -7.07 -3.39
C GLY A 59 15.53 -6.62 -1.99
N GLN A 60 16.46 -6.69 -1.02
CA GLN A 60 16.24 -6.21 0.35
C GLN A 60 16.00 -4.69 0.38
N THR A 61 16.77 -3.92 -0.40
CA THR A 61 16.58 -2.47 -0.52
C THR A 61 15.21 -2.12 -1.11
N ILE A 62 14.77 -2.86 -2.14
CA ILE A 62 13.43 -2.69 -2.72
C ILE A 62 12.33 -2.96 -1.67
N ILE A 63 12.53 -3.98 -0.82
CA ILE A 63 11.61 -4.28 0.28
C ILE A 63 11.58 -3.13 1.30
N ASP A 64 12.74 -2.63 1.69
CA ASP A 64 12.85 -1.54 2.67
C ASP A 64 12.14 -0.27 2.18
N GLU A 65 12.38 0.12 0.94
CA GLU A 65 11.74 1.30 0.36
C GLU A 65 10.23 1.11 0.17
N SER A 66 9.79 -0.09 -0.20
CA SER A 66 8.36 -0.41 -0.31
C SER A 66 7.68 -0.35 1.07
N ALA A 67 8.30 -0.91 2.11
CA ALA A 67 7.79 -0.88 3.47
C ALA A 67 7.73 0.55 4.01
N ARG A 68 8.77 1.36 3.76
CA ARG A 68 8.85 2.77 4.19
C ARG A 68 7.64 3.60 3.73
N VAL A 69 7.13 3.33 2.53
CA VAL A 69 5.98 4.05 1.96
C VAL A 69 4.66 3.29 2.05
N ASN A 70 4.61 2.13 2.73
CA ASN A 70 3.42 1.27 2.82
C ASN A 70 2.92 0.80 1.43
N GLY A 71 3.86 0.52 0.53
CA GLY A 71 3.63 -0.02 -0.80
C GLY A 71 3.68 -1.54 -0.86
N VAL A 72 3.78 -2.08 -2.08
CA VAL A 72 3.84 -3.52 -2.35
C VAL A 72 5.19 -3.87 -2.98
N ALA A 73 5.98 -4.69 -2.29
CA ALA A 73 7.23 -5.23 -2.82
C ALA A 73 6.95 -6.43 -3.75
N HIS A 74 6.64 -6.18 -5.02
CA HIS A 74 6.37 -7.23 -5.99
C HIS A 74 7.65 -7.70 -6.70
N LEU A 75 8.19 -8.82 -6.23
CA LEU A 75 9.34 -9.50 -6.81
C LEU A 75 8.86 -10.75 -7.56
N LEU A 76 9.33 -10.94 -8.79
CA LEU A 76 8.93 -12.06 -9.62
C LEU A 76 10.00 -13.16 -9.59
N PHE A 77 9.56 -14.42 -9.45
CA PHE A 77 10.42 -15.59 -9.58
C PHE A 77 9.88 -16.52 -10.67
N HIS A 78 10.69 -16.79 -11.69
CA HIS A 78 10.37 -17.77 -12.73
C HIS A 78 10.65 -19.18 -12.21
N PRO A 79 9.72 -20.14 -12.40
CA PRO A 79 9.96 -21.54 -12.03
C PRO A 79 11.26 -22.11 -12.63
N ALA A 80 11.57 -21.78 -13.89
CA ALA A 80 12.81 -22.21 -14.54
C ALA A 80 14.09 -21.62 -13.93
N ALA A 81 14.00 -20.51 -13.20
CA ALA A 81 15.13 -19.90 -12.52
C ALA A 81 15.37 -20.50 -11.12
N LEU A 82 14.37 -21.16 -10.52
CA LEU A 82 14.50 -21.74 -9.17
C LEU A 82 15.56 -22.83 -9.07
N HIS A 83 15.90 -23.49 -10.18
CA HIS A 83 16.98 -24.48 -10.25
C HIS A 83 18.38 -23.86 -10.25
N ARG A 84 18.49 -22.55 -10.47
CA ARG A 84 19.78 -21.86 -10.40
C ARG A 84 20.19 -21.71 -8.94
N GLU A 85 21.49 -21.80 -8.72
CA GLU A 85 22.09 -21.67 -7.39
C GLU A 85 21.63 -20.38 -6.70
N GLY A 86 21.22 -20.49 -5.44
CA GLY A 86 20.80 -19.37 -4.60
C GLY A 86 19.38 -18.83 -4.81
N VAL A 87 18.75 -19.01 -5.98
CA VAL A 87 17.45 -18.36 -6.29
C VAL A 87 16.32 -18.86 -5.39
N ALA A 88 16.21 -20.18 -5.17
CA ALA A 88 15.19 -20.74 -4.30
C ALA A 88 15.38 -20.31 -2.82
N ALA A 89 16.63 -20.24 -2.36
CA ALA A 89 16.94 -19.76 -1.01
C ALA A 89 16.60 -18.27 -0.86
N ALA A 90 16.93 -17.45 -1.86
CA ALA A 90 16.64 -16.02 -1.87
C ALA A 90 15.14 -15.71 -1.86
N LEU A 91 14.31 -16.53 -2.50
CA LEU A 91 12.84 -16.39 -2.41
C LEU A 91 12.39 -16.49 -0.95
N VAL A 92 12.85 -17.51 -0.22
CA VAL A 92 12.49 -17.72 1.18
C VAL A 92 13.04 -16.59 2.05
N GLU A 93 14.31 -16.24 1.86
CA GLU A 93 14.98 -15.19 2.62
C GLU A 93 14.29 -13.83 2.43
N LEU A 94 13.96 -13.43 1.20
CA LEU A 94 13.30 -12.16 0.92
C LEU A 94 11.86 -12.14 1.46
N ALA A 95 11.14 -13.27 1.43
CA ALA A 95 9.83 -13.37 2.05
C ALA A 95 9.89 -13.21 3.58
N GLU A 96 10.87 -13.83 4.24
CA GLU A 96 11.12 -13.67 5.67
C GLU A 96 11.58 -12.25 6.02
N TYR A 97 12.49 -11.68 5.24
CA TYR A 97 12.95 -10.30 5.38
C TYR A 97 11.78 -9.33 5.31
N GLY A 98 10.89 -9.46 4.32
CA GLY A 98 9.68 -8.65 4.21
C GLY A 98 8.76 -8.76 5.42
N ARG A 99 8.53 -9.97 5.94
CA ARG A 99 7.73 -10.17 7.17
C ARG A 99 8.37 -9.48 8.37
N ASN A 100 9.69 -9.57 8.53
CA ASN A 100 10.42 -8.91 9.61
C ASN A 100 10.36 -7.36 9.50
N LYS A 101 10.13 -6.82 8.29
CA LYS A 101 9.88 -5.40 8.05
C LYS A 101 8.41 -4.99 8.23
N GLY A 102 7.54 -5.92 8.65
CA GLY A 102 6.12 -5.67 8.89
C GLY A 102 5.24 -5.77 7.64
N LEU A 103 5.78 -6.16 6.49
CA LEU A 103 4.98 -6.41 5.30
C LEU A 103 4.16 -7.70 5.45
N GLN A 104 2.97 -7.68 4.87
CA GLN A 104 2.12 -8.85 4.76
C GLN A 104 2.41 -9.58 3.44
N TRP A 105 2.34 -10.91 3.48
CA TRP A 105 2.40 -11.73 2.27
C TRP A 105 0.99 -11.91 1.73
N TRP A 106 0.64 -11.18 0.67
CA TRP A 106 -0.68 -11.22 0.05
C TRP A 106 -0.63 -11.78 -1.37
N THR A 107 -1.66 -12.53 -1.71
CA THR A 107 -2.00 -12.89 -3.08
C THR A 107 -2.49 -11.66 -3.85
N SER A 108 -2.46 -11.74 -5.19
CA SER A 108 -3.02 -10.67 -6.04
C SER A 108 -4.52 -10.47 -5.80
N GLU A 109 -5.26 -11.50 -5.42
CA GLU A 109 -6.68 -11.40 -5.08
C GLU A 109 -6.89 -10.63 -3.77
N GLU A 110 -6.09 -10.88 -2.74
CA GLU A 110 -6.16 -10.13 -1.47
C GLU A 110 -5.82 -8.65 -1.68
N ILE A 111 -4.79 -8.36 -2.48
CA ILE A 111 -4.45 -6.98 -2.89
C ILE A 111 -5.62 -6.34 -3.63
N TYR A 112 -6.23 -7.05 -4.59
CA TYR A 112 -7.39 -6.56 -5.34
C TYR A 112 -8.56 -6.23 -4.41
N ARG A 113 -8.93 -7.15 -3.51
CA ARG A 113 -10.03 -6.96 -2.55
C ARG A 113 -9.77 -5.78 -1.62
N TRP A 114 -8.53 -5.63 -1.13
CA TRP A 114 -8.15 -4.48 -0.33
C TRP A 114 -8.25 -3.16 -1.11
N MET A 115 -7.85 -3.15 -2.38
CA MET A 115 -7.91 -1.96 -3.21
C MET A 115 -9.35 -1.53 -3.51
N GLU A 116 -10.26 -2.48 -3.76
CA GLU A 116 -11.70 -2.19 -3.89
C GLU A 116 -12.28 -1.64 -2.58
N LEU A 117 -11.96 -2.29 -1.45
CA LEU A 117 -12.38 -1.85 -0.12
C LEU A 117 -11.92 -0.42 0.17
N LYS A 118 -10.64 -0.11 -0.08
CA LYS A 118 -10.05 1.22 0.10
C LYS A 118 -10.75 2.29 -0.73
N ARG A 119 -11.17 1.98 -1.96
CA ARG A 119 -11.87 2.93 -2.84
C ARG A 119 -13.31 3.21 -2.40
N GLY A 120 -13.90 2.31 -1.63
CA GLY A 120 -15.20 2.52 -0.99
C GLY A 120 -15.14 3.35 0.30
N ILE A 121 -13.98 3.93 0.63
CA ILE A 121 -13.79 4.73 1.84
C ILE A 121 -13.51 6.18 1.47
N GLU A 122 -14.26 7.09 2.06
CA GLU A 122 -14.02 8.54 2.00
C GLU A 122 -13.79 9.07 3.41
N ALA A 123 -12.81 9.97 3.57
CA ALA A 123 -12.50 10.59 4.85
C ALA A 123 -12.42 12.11 4.67
N THR A 124 -13.18 12.86 5.48
CA THR A 124 -13.22 14.31 5.46
C THR A 124 -13.23 14.87 6.87
N VAL A 125 -12.72 16.09 7.04
CA VAL A 125 -12.84 16.83 8.30
C VAL A 125 -14.06 17.73 8.21
N ILE A 126 -14.95 17.62 9.19
CA ILE A 126 -16.13 18.46 9.36
C ILE A 126 -16.07 19.20 10.70
N PHE A 127 -16.99 20.13 10.92
CA PHE A 127 -17.11 20.87 12.18
C PHE A 127 -18.48 20.64 12.78
N ASP A 128 -18.53 20.45 14.10
CA ASP A 128 -19.79 20.39 14.84
C ASP A 128 -20.40 21.79 15.03
N LYS A 129 -21.57 21.85 15.66
CA LYS A 129 -22.28 23.11 15.98
C LYS A 129 -21.48 24.08 16.86
N HIS A 130 -20.46 23.59 17.56
CA HIS A 130 -19.57 24.35 18.43
C HIS A 130 -18.21 24.64 17.77
N GLN A 131 -18.10 24.46 16.45
CA GLN A 131 -16.85 24.64 15.69
C GLN A 131 -15.72 23.69 16.11
N ARG A 132 -16.07 22.53 16.67
CA ARG A 132 -15.11 21.47 16.98
C ARG A 132 -14.90 20.55 15.78
N ARG A 133 -13.66 20.19 15.48
CA ARG A 133 -13.29 19.31 14.37
C ARG A 133 -13.73 17.88 14.65
N GLN A 134 -14.27 17.25 13.61
CA GLN A 134 -14.61 15.84 13.61
C GLN A 134 -14.10 15.22 12.30
N LEU A 135 -13.58 14.00 12.39
CA LEU A 135 -13.32 13.16 11.24
C LEU A 135 -14.61 12.43 10.88
N LEU A 136 -15.14 12.70 9.68
CA LEU A 136 -16.21 11.93 9.07
C LEU A 136 -15.60 10.91 8.13
N VAL A 137 -15.83 9.63 8.39
CA VAL A 137 -15.43 8.53 7.51
C VAL A 137 -16.68 7.85 6.97
N ARG A 138 -16.82 7.78 5.65
CA ARG A 138 -17.84 7.00 4.95
C ARG A 138 -17.22 5.72 4.45
N ALA A 139 -17.82 4.58 4.78
CA ALA A 139 -17.42 3.29 4.26
C ALA A 139 -18.60 2.61 3.56
N GLN A 140 -18.41 2.18 2.31
CA GLN A 140 -19.43 1.44 1.54
C GLN A 140 -19.66 0.01 2.04
N GLN A 141 -18.76 -0.51 2.85
CA GLN A 141 -18.85 -1.82 3.48
C GLN A 141 -17.99 -1.84 4.76
N PRO A 142 -18.23 -2.75 5.72
CA PRO A 142 -17.43 -2.82 6.93
C PRO A 142 -15.96 -3.13 6.62
N CYS A 143 -15.04 -2.45 7.31
CA CYS A 143 -13.61 -2.61 7.10
C CYS A 143 -12.85 -2.53 8.43
N LYS A 144 -11.91 -3.45 8.63
CA LYS A 144 -11.03 -3.44 9.80
C LYS A 144 -9.66 -2.90 9.46
N GLY A 145 -9.03 -2.19 10.39
CA GLY A 145 -7.66 -1.70 10.25
C GLY A 145 -7.45 -0.66 9.15
N VAL A 146 -8.45 0.18 8.87
CA VAL A 146 -8.30 1.31 7.95
C VAL A 146 -7.38 2.33 8.56
N THR A 147 -6.37 2.76 7.80
CA THR A 147 -5.46 3.81 8.23
C THR A 147 -5.83 5.15 7.60
N VAL A 148 -6.13 6.13 8.44
CA VAL A 148 -6.30 7.54 8.05
C VAL A 148 -5.07 8.32 8.53
N LEU A 149 -4.49 9.13 7.65
CA LEU A 149 -3.39 10.04 8.00
C LEU A 149 -3.93 11.43 8.29
N LEU A 150 -3.65 11.94 9.48
CA LEU A 150 -4.03 13.29 9.92
C LEU A 150 -2.78 14.17 9.99
N SER A 151 -2.68 15.17 9.12
CA SER A 151 -1.50 16.04 8.97
C SER A 151 -1.38 17.18 10.00
N GLN A 152 -2.06 17.06 11.14
CA GLN A 152 -2.15 18.13 12.15
C GLN A 152 -1.51 17.70 13.48
N ALA A 153 -1.49 18.64 14.44
CA ALA A 153 -1.07 18.39 15.83
C ALA A 153 -1.81 17.18 16.43
N ALA A 154 -1.22 16.56 17.45
CA ALA A 154 -1.73 15.34 18.07
C ALA A 154 -3.23 15.44 18.39
N PRO A 155 -4.10 14.70 17.67
CA PRO A 155 -5.53 14.80 17.88
C PRO A 155 -5.90 14.11 19.18
N GLN A 156 -6.75 14.72 20.01
CA GLN A 156 -7.49 13.94 20.99
C GLN A 156 -8.64 13.26 20.26
N VAL A 157 -8.58 11.95 20.16
CA VAL A 157 -9.54 11.17 19.38
C VAL A 157 -10.63 10.67 20.30
N GLY A 158 -11.87 11.05 20.00
CA GLY A 158 -13.05 10.62 20.73
C GLY A 158 -13.54 9.22 20.32
N ILE A 159 -14.69 8.84 20.86
CA ILE A 159 -15.35 7.56 20.56
C ILE A 159 -16.07 7.68 19.20
N PRO A 160 -15.88 6.72 18.26
CA PRO A 160 -16.62 6.68 17.01
C PRO A 160 -18.14 6.54 17.21
N SER A 161 -18.94 7.27 16.42
CA SER A 161 -20.40 7.32 16.57
C SER A 161 -21.17 6.05 16.16
N ASN A 162 -20.59 5.22 15.28
CA ASN A 162 -21.27 4.09 14.63
C ASN A 162 -20.71 2.74 15.09
N GLU A 163 -20.46 2.59 16.40
CA GLU A 163 -19.85 1.38 16.99
C GLU A 163 -18.52 0.94 16.35
N GLY A 164 -17.87 1.85 15.62
CA GLY A 164 -16.51 1.67 15.14
C GLY A 164 -15.51 1.71 16.29
N ALA A 165 -14.28 1.28 16.02
CA ALA A 165 -13.22 1.26 17.04
C ALA A 165 -11.98 2.00 16.55
N VAL A 166 -11.40 2.81 17.43
CA VAL A 166 -10.05 3.33 17.25
C VAL A 166 -9.08 2.29 17.80
N ARG A 167 -8.33 1.62 16.93
CA ARG A 167 -7.35 0.61 17.32
C ARG A 167 -6.07 1.23 17.88
N SER A 168 -5.58 2.27 17.22
CA SER A 168 -4.35 2.93 17.60
C SER A 168 -4.25 4.32 17.00
N ILE A 169 -3.52 5.19 17.69
CA ILE A 169 -3.09 6.49 17.21
C ILE A 169 -1.59 6.57 17.49
N LYS A 170 -0.80 6.89 16.47
CA LYS A 170 0.64 7.10 16.68
C LYS A 170 1.15 8.22 15.77
N PRO A 171 2.11 9.04 16.24
CA PRO A 171 2.83 9.94 15.36
C PRO A 171 3.59 9.12 14.30
N THR A 172 3.66 9.64 13.10
CA THR A 172 4.39 9.03 11.99
C THR A 172 4.92 10.11 11.04
N ASP A 173 6.00 9.79 10.34
CA ASP A 173 6.35 10.48 9.11
C ASP A 173 5.83 9.66 7.93
N ARG A 174 5.10 10.32 7.02
CA ARG A 174 4.62 9.71 5.77
C ARG A 174 4.86 10.69 4.65
N PHE A 175 5.60 10.25 3.64
CA PHE A 175 5.92 11.06 2.47
C PHE A 175 6.64 12.39 2.82
N GLY A 176 7.45 12.41 3.88
CA GLY A 176 8.14 13.61 4.35
C GLY A 176 7.22 14.60 5.10
N LEU A 177 6.02 14.17 5.46
CA LEU A 177 5.06 14.94 6.22
C LEU A 177 4.85 14.29 7.59
N ALA A 178 5.06 15.08 8.65
CA ALA A 178 4.64 14.71 9.98
C ALA A 178 3.11 14.56 10.01
N SER A 179 2.63 13.42 10.51
CA SER A 179 1.23 13.07 10.57
C SER A 179 0.93 12.18 11.76
N HIS A 180 -0.34 11.96 12.06
CA HIS A 180 -0.80 10.94 12.97
C HIS A 180 -1.47 9.82 12.16
N GLU A 181 -1.02 8.59 12.40
CA GLU A 181 -1.64 7.39 11.86
C GLU A 181 -2.78 6.99 12.79
N LEU A 182 -4.01 7.11 12.30
CA LEU A 182 -5.22 6.69 12.99
C LEU A 182 -5.71 5.38 12.36
N VAL A 183 -5.64 4.27 13.11
CA VAL A 183 -6.09 2.95 12.65
C VAL A 183 -7.49 2.68 13.19
N LEU A 184 -8.44 2.42 12.30
CA LEU A 184 -9.87 2.35 12.57
C LEU A 184 -10.47 1.02 12.14
N ASP A 185 -11.42 0.53 12.93
CA ASP A 185 -12.45 -0.38 12.46
C ASP A 185 -13.72 0.41 12.18
N LEU A 186 -14.25 0.22 10.98
CA LEU A 186 -15.41 0.92 10.45
C LEU A 186 -16.52 -0.07 10.18
N ASN A 187 -17.73 0.31 10.54
CA ASN A 187 -18.95 -0.29 10.02
C ASN A 187 -19.35 0.39 8.71
N GLU A 188 -20.29 -0.22 7.98
CA GLU A 188 -20.89 0.42 6.80
C GLU A 188 -21.60 1.73 7.18
N GLY A 189 -21.53 2.71 6.28
CA GLY A 189 -22.15 4.02 6.44
C GLY A 189 -21.19 5.08 6.99
N GLU A 190 -21.76 6.04 7.72
CA GLU A 190 -21.03 7.19 8.27
C GLU A 190 -20.53 6.91 9.69
N THR A 191 -19.25 7.18 9.93
CA THR A 191 -18.63 7.16 11.26
C THR A 191 -18.06 8.54 11.55
N VAL A 192 -18.53 9.17 12.62
CA VAL A 192 -18.04 10.47 13.09
C VAL A 192 -17.15 10.25 14.30
N ILE A 193 -15.96 10.86 14.28
CA ILE A 193 -14.95 10.73 15.33
C ILE A 193 -14.48 12.14 15.72
N PRO A 194 -14.70 12.61 16.97
CA PRO A 194 -14.11 13.86 17.45
C PRO A 194 -12.57 13.81 17.38
N ILE A 195 -11.91 14.89 16.96
CA ILE A 195 -10.44 14.95 16.77
C ILE A 195 -9.79 16.22 17.37
N ASP A 196 -10.46 16.84 18.34
CA ASP A 196 -9.97 18.01 19.09
C ASP A 196 -9.46 17.64 20.47
#